data_AF-H6SNH2-F1
#
_entry.id   AF-H6SNH2-F1
#
_cell.length_a   1.000
_cell.length_b   1.000
_cell.length_c   1.000
_cell.angle_alpha   90.00
_cell.angle_beta   90.00
_cell.angle_gamma   90.00
#
_symmetry.space_group_name_H-M   'P 1'
#
loop_
_entity.id
_entity.type
_entity.pdbx_description
1 polymer ?
#
loop_
_entity_poly.entity_id
_entity_poly.type
_entity_poly.pdbx_seq_one_letter_code
_entity_poly.pdbx_strand_id
1 'polypeptide(L)'
;MLDDLLLILTGFVMVMIVLALLWGLCALVGWIFTHRPQAPVAQPAAPPPALPAASGPVAIPPAHVAAIGAAVASVLGGRARVLQIRAPVTPANPWPTLGRFSHFSGHHLRPGWGHARSLPDSSRGTP
;
A
#
# COMPACT_ATOMS: atom_id res chain seq x y z
N MET A 1 -8.61 -51.67 -13.81
CA MET A 1 -8.12 -51.57 -12.42
C MET A 1 -6.69 -51.04 -12.36
N LEU A 2 -5.71 -51.69 -13.00
CA LEU A 2 -4.34 -51.14 -13.10
C LEU A 2 -4.29 -49.83 -13.90
N ASP A 3 -5.04 -49.74 -14.99
CA ASP A 3 -5.11 -48.54 -15.83
C ASP A 3 -5.74 -47.34 -15.10
N ASP A 4 -6.78 -47.59 -14.29
CA ASP A 4 -7.44 -46.57 -13.48
C ASP A 4 -6.48 -46.01 -12.42
N LEU A 5 -5.69 -46.90 -11.79
CA LEU A 5 -4.66 -46.51 -10.82
C LEU A 5 -3.55 -45.67 -11.48
N LEU A 6 -3.15 -46.04 -12.70
CA LEU A 6 -2.12 -45.35 -13.47
C LEU A 6 -2.59 -43.94 -13.88
N LEU A 7 -3.86 -43.80 -14.26
CA LEU A 7 -4.48 -42.52 -14.58
C LEU A 7 -4.57 -41.59 -13.36
N ILE A 8 -4.96 -42.12 -12.20
CA ILE A 8 -4.99 -41.35 -10.94
C ILE A 8 -3.59 -40.92 -10.52
N LEU A 9 -2.61 -41.82 -10.59
CA LEU A 9 -1.24 -41.54 -10.19
C LEU A 9 -0.58 -40.49 -11.09
N THR A 10 -0.77 -40.58 -12.41
CA THR A 10 -0.22 -39.61 -13.36
C THR A 10 -0.83 -38.22 -13.16
N GLY A 11 -2.14 -38.12 -12.91
CA GLY A 11 -2.79 -36.86 -12.57
C GLY A 11 -2.24 -36.25 -11.28
N PHE A 12 -2.08 -37.06 -10.23
CA PHE A 12 -1.51 -36.61 -8.97
C PHE A 12 -0.07 -36.11 -9.12
N VAL A 13 0.78 -36.87 -9.81
CA VAL A 13 2.18 -36.49 -10.08
C VAL A 13 2.27 -35.19 -10.87
N MET A 14 1.41 -35.00 -11.87
CA MET A 14 1.35 -33.77 -12.65
C MET A 14 1.04 -32.55 -11.76
N VAL A 15 0.04 -32.67 -10.87
CA VAL A 15 -0.30 -31.62 -9.91
C VAL A 15 0.87 -31.33 -8.98
N MET A 16 1.52 -32.35 -8.43
CA MET A 16 2.71 -32.18 -7.57
C MET A 16 3.83 -31.44 -8.28
N ILE A 17 4.09 -31.72 -9.56
CA ILE A 17 5.10 -31.01 -10.36
C ILE A 17 4.74 -29.54 -10.52
N VAL A 18 3.48 -29.23 -10.86
CA VAL A 18 3.03 -27.84 -11.02
C VAL A 18 3.16 -27.05 -9.72
N LEU A 19 2.75 -27.65 -8.59
CA LEU A 19 2.90 -27.01 -7.27
C LEU A 19 4.37 -26.79 -6.91
N ALA A 20 5.24 -27.77 -7.18
CA ALA A 20 6.68 -27.65 -6.94
C ALA A 20 7.32 -26.54 -7.80
N LEU A 21 6.91 -26.43 -9.07
CA LEU A 21 7.36 -25.35 -9.95
C LEU A 21 6.90 -23.99 -9.43
N LEU A 22 5.62 -23.85 -9.05
CA LEU A 22 5.09 -22.59 -8.55
C LEU A 22 5.80 -22.17 -7.25
N TRP A 23 6.00 -23.12 -6.33
CA TRP A 23 6.78 -22.90 -5.11
C TRP A 23 8.22 -22.50 -5.43
N GLY A 24 8.86 -23.17 -6.39
CA GLY A 24 10.19 -22.86 -6.85
C GLY A 24 10.31 -21.46 -7.44
N LEU A 25 9.34 -21.02 -8.24
CA LEU A 25 9.29 -19.64 -8.76
C LEU A 25 9.14 -18.62 -7.63
N CYS A 26 8.25 -18.87 -6.66
CA CYS A 26 8.09 -18.00 -5.49
C CYS A 26 9.39 -17.89 -4.67
N ALA A 27 10.05 -19.02 -4.40
CA ALA A 27 11.31 -19.08 -3.69
C ALA A 27 12.44 -18.40 -4.47
N LEU A 28 12.50 -18.61 -5.79
CA LEU A 28 13.49 -17.99 -6.69
C LEU A 28 13.38 -16.46 -6.67
N VAL A 29 12.15 -15.93 -6.71
CA VAL A 29 11.91 -14.50 -6.58
C VAL A 29 12.42 -14.00 -5.23
N GLY A 30 12.05 -14.65 -4.13
CA GLY A 30 12.54 -14.30 -2.79
C GLY A 30 14.07 -14.30 -2.68
N TRP A 31 14.70 -15.33 -3.24
CA TRP A 31 16.15 -15.51 -3.28
C TRP A 31 16.87 -14.40 -4.05
N ILE A 32 16.34 -13.98 -5.20
CA ILE A 32 16.89 -12.87 -5.98
C ILE A 32 16.84 -11.55 -5.19
N PHE A 33 15.80 -11.33 -4.40
CA PHE A 33 15.68 -10.12 -3.58
C PHE A 33 16.56 -10.14 -2.32
N THR A 34 16.77 -11.30 -1.70
CA THR A 34 17.64 -11.44 -0.51
C THR A 34 19.12 -11.47 -0.84
N HIS A 35 19.50 -11.91 -2.04
CA HIS A 35 20.89 -11.87 -2.50
C HIS A 35 21.34 -10.53 -3.08
N ARG A 36 20.45 -9.54 -3.18
CA ARG A 36 20.90 -8.17 -3.38
C ARG A 36 21.59 -7.73 -2.09
N PRO A 37 22.86 -7.28 -2.16
CA PRO A 37 23.55 -6.81 -0.98
C PRO A 37 22.73 -5.67 -0.37
N GLN A 38 22.14 -5.95 0.79
CA GLN A 38 21.52 -4.95 1.61
C GLN A 38 22.62 -3.94 1.91
N ALA A 39 22.44 -2.69 1.48
CA ALA A 39 23.35 -1.62 1.87
C ALA A 39 23.47 -1.66 3.40
N PRO A 40 24.69 -1.52 3.97
CA PRO A 40 24.90 -1.64 5.40
C PRO A 40 23.88 -0.79 6.14
N VAL A 41 23.05 -1.43 6.96
CA VAL A 41 22.14 -0.71 7.86
C VAL A 41 23.06 0.12 8.75
N ALA A 42 23.09 1.43 8.50
CA ALA A 42 23.83 2.35 9.33
C ALA A 42 23.44 2.11 10.78
N GLN A 43 24.44 1.83 11.60
CA GLN A 43 24.33 1.55 13.02
C GLN A 43 23.44 2.65 13.67
N PRO A 44 22.50 2.30 14.57
CA PRO A 44 21.66 3.30 15.22
C PRO A 44 22.56 4.32 15.93
N ALA A 45 22.63 5.53 15.39
CA ALA A 45 23.27 6.63 16.08
C ALA A 45 22.50 6.88 17.39
N ALA A 46 23.24 7.10 18.48
CA ALA A 46 22.69 7.41 19.79
C ALA A 46 21.62 8.51 19.69
N PRO A 47 20.52 8.42 20.46
CA PRO A 47 19.43 9.37 20.37
C PRO A 47 19.96 10.79 20.62
N PRO A 48 19.76 11.74 19.69
CA PRO A 48 20.15 13.13 19.91
C PRO A 48 19.31 13.72 21.05
N PRO A 49 19.87 14.67 21.83
CA PRO A 49 19.14 15.33 22.89
C PRO A 49 17.86 15.98 22.34
N ALA A 50 16.76 15.84 23.09
CA ALA A 50 15.45 16.36 22.72
C ALA A 50 15.52 17.87 22.52
N LEU A 51 15.49 18.29 21.26
CA LEU A 51 15.31 19.69 20.88
C LEU A 51 13.81 20.04 20.94
N PRO A 52 13.44 21.24 21.42
CA PRO A 52 12.06 21.69 21.45
C PRO A 52 11.43 21.61 20.06
N ALA A 53 10.18 21.13 20.01
CA ALA A 53 9.41 20.98 18.78
C ALA A 53 9.25 22.33 18.08
N ALA A 54 10.05 22.55 17.03
CA ALA A 54 9.85 23.64 16.09
C ALA A 54 8.62 23.30 15.23
N SER A 55 7.52 24.00 15.50
CA SER A 55 6.34 24.10 14.64
C SER A 55 6.68 24.87 13.35
N GLY A 56 7.45 24.22 12.47
CA GLY A 56 7.69 24.64 11.09
C GLY A 56 7.17 23.59 10.11
N PRO A 57 7.05 23.90 8.80
CA PRO A 57 6.65 22.92 7.79
C PRO A 57 7.55 21.70 7.91
N VAL A 58 6.95 20.51 8.03
CA VAL A 58 7.65 19.22 8.19
C VAL A 58 8.66 19.08 7.06
N ALA A 59 9.92 19.45 7.34
CA ALA A 59 11.00 19.33 6.40
C ALA A 59 11.33 17.84 6.30
N ILE A 60 10.87 17.20 5.24
CA ILE A 60 11.16 15.80 4.95
C ILE A 60 12.68 15.65 4.90
N PRO A 61 13.30 14.77 5.72
CA PRO A 61 14.75 14.64 5.71
C PRO A 61 15.24 14.19 4.33
N PRO A 62 16.34 14.74 3.81
CA PRO A 62 16.81 14.49 2.44
C PRO A 62 17.12 13.01 2.18
N ALA A 63 17.52 12.27 3.23
CA ALA A 63 17.71 10.83 3.16
C ALA A 63 16.43 10.06 2.77
N HIS A 64 15.25 10.51 3.24
CA HIS A 64 13.97 9.87 2.88
C HIS A 64 13.60 10.16 1.43
N VAL A 65 13.85 11.38 0.94
CA VAL A 65 13.62 11.75 -0.45
C VAL A 65 14.48 10.92 -1.40
N ALA A 66 15.76 10.72 -1.05
CA ALA A 66 16.67 9.87 -1.82
C ALA A 66 16.22 8.40 -1.83
N ALA A 67 15.78 7.86 -0.69
CA ALA A 67 15.27 6.49 -0.59
C ALA A 67 13.99 6.29 -1.44
N ILE A 68 13.05 7.24 -1.39
CA ILE A 68 11.83 7.20 -2.22
C ILE A 68 12.21 7.28 -3.71
N GLY A 69 13.12 8.18 -4.09
CA GLY A 69 13.59 8.32 -5.46
C GLY A 69 14.23 7.03 -5.99
N ALA A 70 15.08 6.38 -5.18
CA ALA A 70 15.70 5.11 -5.53
C ALA A 70 14.69 3.97 -5.67
N ALA A 71 13.71 3.88 -4.75
CA ALA A 71 12.62 2.91 -4.84
C ALA A 71 11.81 3.10 -6.12
N VAL A 72 11.39 4.33 -6.42
CA VAL A 72 10.65 4.67 -7.65
C VAL A 72 11.46 4.35 -8.91
N ALA A 73 12.76 4.68 -8.93
CA ALA A 73 13.64 4.37 -10.06
C ALA A 73 13.79 2.86 -10.29
N SER A 74 13.84 2.06 -9.21
CA SER A 74 13.92 0.61 -9.29
C SER A 74 12.63 -0.05 -9.80
N VAL A 75 11.46 0.50 -9.44
CA VAL A 75 10.16 0.01 -9.94
C VAL A 75 9.96 0.35 -11.41
N LEU A 76 10.38 1.55 -11.83
CA LEU A 76 10.20 2.05 -13.21
C LEU A 76 11.32 1.61 -14.16
N GLY A 77 12.31 0.85 -13.70
CA GLY A 77 13.43 0.37 -14.51
C GLY A 77 14.21 1.50 -15.19
N GLY A 78 14.29 2.68 -14.55
CA GLY A 78 15.00 3.85 -15.08
C GLY A 78 14.36 4.53 -16.30
N ARG A 79 13.17 4.12 -16.75
CA ARG A 79 12.50 4.70 -17.93
C ARG A 79 11.74 6.00 -17.67
N ALA A 80 11.62 6.41 -16.41
CA ALA A 80 10.89 7.60 -16.00
C ALA A 80 11.75 8.48 -15.09
N ARG A 81 11.53 9.80 -15.15
CA ARG A 81 12.26 10.79 -14.35
C ARG A 81 11.39 11.30 -13.21
N VAL A 82 11.92 11.29 -11.99
CA VAL A 82 11.24 11.89 -10.83
C VAL A 82 11.37 13.42 -10.93
N LEU A 83 10.23 14.09 -11.16
CA LEU A 83 10.19 15.56 -11.26
C LEU A 83 10.01 16.23 -9.90
N GLN A 84 9.18 15.63 -9.04
CA GLN A 84 8.83 16.23 -7.77
C GLN A 84 8.36 15.18 -6.76
N ILE A 85 8.89 15.26 -5.54
CA ILE A 85 8.42 14.49 -4.39
C ILE A 85 7.80 15.50 -3.41
N ARG A 86 6.50 15.41 -3.17
CA ARG A 86 5.78 16.23 -2.19
C ARG A 86 5.17 15.31 -1.15
N ALA A 87 5.41 15.59 0.12
CA ALA A 87 4.57 15.03 1.16
C ALA A 87 3.17 15.66 1.01
N PRO A 88 2.11 14.83 0.98
CA PRO A 88 0.75 15.34 1.12
C PRO A 88 0.65 16.18 2.38
N VAL A 89 0.02 17.35 2.29
CA VAL A 89 -0.39 18.15 3.45
C VAL A 89 -1.64 17.49 4.08
N THR A 90 -1.57 16.18 4.31
CA THR A 90 -2.70 15.43 4.85
C THR A 90 -2.71 15.64 6.36
N PRO A 91 -3.86 15.98 6.98
CA PRO A 91 -3.97 15.98 8.43
C PRO A 91 -3.55 14.60 8.95
N ALA A 92 -2.79 14.58 10.04
CA ALA A 92 -2.30 13.36 10.66
C ALA A 92 -3.44 12.32 10.76
N ASN A 93 -3.28 11.21 10.05
CA ASN A 93 -4.10 10.01 10.12
C ASN A 93 -5.64 10.24 10.06
N PRO A 94 -6.29 10.22 8.88
CA PRO A 94 -7.74 10.32 8.77
C PRO A 94 -8.48 9.04 9.21
N TRP A 95 -7.76 7.98 9.57
CA TRP A 95 -8.33 6.67 9.89
C TRP A 95 -9.31 6.66 11.07
N PRO A 96 -9.08 7.41 12.17
CA PRO A 96 -10.07 7.54 13.24
C PRO A 96 -11.35 8.22 12.76
N THR A 97 -11.24 9.19 11.86
CA THR A 97 -12.37 9.95 11.31
C THR A 97 -13.18 9.10 10.33
N LEU A 98 -12.51 8.35 9.45
CA LEU A 98 -13.13 7.40 8.52
C LEU A 98 -13.86 6.26 9.26
N GLY A 99 -13.28 5.74 10.36
CA GLY A 99 -13.94 4.74 11.20
C GLY A 99 -15.23 5.24 11.87
N ARG A 100 -15.30 6.53 12.19
CA ARG A 100 -16.54 7.14 12.69
C ARG A 100 -17.57 7.24 11.57
N PHE A 101 -17.18 7.68 10.38
CA PHE A 101 -18.10 7.76 9.24
C PHE A 101 -18.66 6.39 8.85
N SER A 102 -17.85 5.32 8.87
CA SER A 102 -18.35 3.97 8.57
C SER A 102 -19.38 3.50 9.60
N HIS A 103 -19.15 3.78 10.89
CA HIS A 103 -20.09 3.45 11.97
C HIS A 103 -21.42 4.22 11.85
N PHE A 104 -21.39 5.51 11.48
CA PHE A 104 -22.60 6.29 11.25
C PHE A 104 -23.32 5.91 9.94
N SER A 105 -22.58 5.60 8.88
CA SER A 105 -23.16 5.21 7.58
C SER A 105 -23.88 3.86 7.62
N GLY A 106 -23.47 2.95 8.52
CA GLY A 106 -24.14 1.66 8.71
C GLY A 106 -25.53 1.75 9.35
N HIS A 107 -25.88 2.86 10.00
CA HIS A 107 -27.13 3.01 10.75
C HIS A 107 -28.16 3.95 10.10
N HIS A 108 -27.88 4.54 8.92
CA HIS A 108 -28.74 5.57 8.32
C HIS A 108 -29.53 5.17 7.06
N LEU A 109 -29.69 3.87 6.77
CA LEU A 109 -30.63 3.41 5.73
C LEU A 109 -31.86 2.73 6.34
N ARG A 110 -32.44 3.29 7.40
CA ARG A 110 -33.81 2.95 7.77
C ARG A 110 -34.76 3.77 6.88
N PRO A 111 -35.46 3.16 5.91
CA PRO A 111 -36.42 3.88 5.08
C PRO A 111 -37.51 4.43 5.99
N GLY A 112 -37.65 5.76 6.07
CA GLY A 112 -38.73 6.41 6.81
C GLY A 112 -38.36 7.19 8.07
N TRP A 113 -37.07 7.36 8.43
CA TRP A 113 -36.65 8.29 9.49
C TRP A 113 -36.04 9.57 8.92
N GLY A 114 -36.92 10.52 8.55
CA GLY A 114 -36.58 11.92 8.31
C GLY A 114 -36.61 12.35 6.84
N HIS A 115 -37.24 13.49 6.57
CA HIS A 115 -37.14 14.17 5.29
C HIS A 115 -35.67 14.46 5.00
N ALA A 116 -35.13 13.83 3.97
CA ALA A 116 -33.99 14.39 3.26
C ALA A 116 -34.42 15.79 2.86
N ARG A 117 -33.93 16.81 3.57
CA ARG A 117 -34.03 18.20 3.12
C ARG A 117 -33.28 18.21 1.79
N SER A 118 -34.02 18.14 0.69
CA SER A 118 -33.52 18.48 -0.62
C SER A 118 -32.82 19.82 -0.48
N LEU A 119 -31.53 19.86 -0.79
CA LEU A 119 -30.77 21.09 -0.85
C LEU A 119 -31.55 22.07 -1.76
N PRO A 120 -31.80 23.32 -1.35
CA PRO A 120 -32.53 24.26 -2.18
C PRO A 120 -31.82 24.40 -3.53
N ASP A 121 -32.61 24.26 -4.59
CA ASP A 121 -32.18 24.36 -5.98
C ASP A 121 -31.60 25.75 -6.24
N SER A 122 -30.27 25.84 -6.35
CA SER A 122 -29.54 27.07 -6.64
C SER A 122 -29.69 27.53 -8.10
N SER A 123 -30.52 26.85 -8.91
CA SER A 123 -30.75 27.21 -10.32
C SER A 123 -31.86 28.23 -10.57
N ARG A 124 -32.61 28.68 -9.56
CA ARG A 124 -33.52 29.83 -9.69
C ARG A 124 -32.86 31.14 -9.30
N GLY A 125 -31.89 31.57 -10.11
CA GLY A 125 -31.59 32.99 -10.27
C GLY A 125 -32.66 33.60 -11.18
N THR A 126 -33.57 34.38 -10.62
CA THR A 126 -34.48 35.25 -11.38
C THR A 126 -33.70 36.43 -11.99
N PRO A 127 -34.07 36.92 -13.18
CA PRO A 127 -33.59 38.19 -13.72
C PRO A 127 -34.08 39.40 -12.89
#